data_AF-A0A2E9LTH9-F1
#
_entry.id   AF-A0A2E9LTH9-F1
#
_cell.length_a   1.000
_cell.length_b   1.000
_cell.length_c   1.000
_cell.angle_alpha   90.00
_cell.angle_beta   90.00
_cell.angle_gamma   90.00
#
_symmetry.space_group_name_H-M   'P 1'
#
loop_
_entity.id
_entity.type
_entity.pdbx_description
1 polymer ?
#
loop_
_entity_poly.entity_id
_entity_poly.type
_entity_poly.pdbx_seq_one_letter_code
_entity_poly.pdbx_strand_id
1 'polypeptide(L)'
;MKDLSLDFEERYDTAHIINTFTGSVWAVVLLIGLTSCTPMGRPIGGTGGGSDPFAGRSSAEPQNIELIVENLNFNDARLYAVSGGSRRRVGQVSALSSQTLKIPWAFMTDRLRIEVDLVTGPSCVTPEVMADPGERLYLQIASRFDGSGLCR
;
A
#
# COMPACT_ATOMS: atom_id res chain seq x y z
N MET A 1 -13.17 -31.46 -45.52
CA MET A 1 -12.51 -30.56 -46.49
C MET A 1 -12.99 -29.15 -46.28
N LYS A 2 -12.22 -28.39 -45.50
CA LYS A 2 -12.13 -26.94 -45.42
C LYS A 2 -11.14 -26.65 -44.29
N ASP A 3 -9.88 -26.66 -44.69
CA ASP A 3 -8.75 -26.15 -43.94
C ASP A 3 -9.00 -24.71 -43.54
N LEU A 4 -8.87 -24.42 -42.25
CA LEU A 4 -8.57 -23.10 -41.72
C LEU A 4 -7.50 -23.32 -40.68
N SER A 5 -6.26 -23.26 -41.18
CA SER A 5 -5.02 -23.14 -40.40
C SER A 5 -5.18 -21.96 -39.45
N LEU A 6 -5.22 -22.23 -38.15
CA LEU A 6 -5.00 -21.22 -37.13
C LEU A 6 -3.49 -21.19 -36.89
N ASP A 7 -2.80 -20.29 -37.59
CA ASP A 7 -1.44 -19.90 -37.24
C ASP A 7 -1.49 -19.17 -35.89
N PHE A 8 -1.27 -19.96 -34.84
CA PHE A 8 -0.99 -19.49 -33.50
C PHE A 8 0.46 -18.99 -33.49
N GLU A 9 0.67 -17.74 -33.94
CA GLU A 9 1.97 -17.08 -33.81
C GLU A 9 2.16 -16.60 -32.36
N GLU A 10 2.57 -17.54 -31.51
CA GLU A 10 3.21 -17.28 -30.23
C GLU A 10 4.58 -16.62 -30.50
N ARG A 11 4.59 -15.31 -30.74
CA ARG A 11 5.84 -14.56 -30.89
C ARG A 11 6.43 -14.26 -29.51
N TYR A 12 7.07 -15.29 -28.97
CA TYR A 12 8.02 -15.21 -27.86
C TYR A 12 9.31 -14.52 -28.37
N ASP A 13 9.28 -13.20 -28.53
CA ASP A 13 10.49 -12.45 -28.89
C ASP A 13 11.25 -12.02 -27.63
N THR A 14 11.89 -13.01 -27.01
CA THR A 14 13.06 -12.82 -26.14
C THR A 14 14.22 -12.26 -26.98
N ALA A 15 14.26 -10.94 -27.15
CA ALA A 15 15.43 -10.24 -27.64
C ALA A 15 16.16 -9.59 -26.47
N HIS A 16 17.23 -10.27 -26.03
CA HIS A 16 18.31 -9.70 -25.24
C HIS A 16 18.78 -8.37 -25.86
N ILE A 17 18.54 -7.25 -25.18
CA ILE A 17 19.39 -6.07 -25.34
C ILE A 17 20.04 -5.79 -24.00
N ILE A 18 21.26 -6.29 -23.92
CA ILE A 18 22.30 -6.00 -22.96
C ILE A 18 22.43 -4.47 -22.90
N ASN A 19 21.85 -3.84 -21.89
CA ASN A 19 22.07 -2.41 -21.68
C ASN A 19 23.46 -2.24 -21.05
N THR A 20 24.38 -1.94 -21.95
CA THR A 20 25.77 -1.57 -21.81
C THR A 20 26.11 -0.91 -20.49
N PHE A 21 26.97 -1.58 -19.72
CA PHE A 21 27.86 -0.97 -18.72
C PHE A 21 28.65 0.16 -19.39
N THR A 22 28.23 1.41 -19.21
CA THR A 22 29.07 2.58 -19.45
C THR A 22 29.48 3.17 -18.12
N GLY A 23 30.78 3.14 -17.89
CA GLY A 23 31.39 3.37 -16.60
C GLY A 23 31.23 4.78 -16.07
N SER A 24 31.23 4.85 -14.75
CA SER A 24 31.71 6.01 -14.01
C SER A 24 32.42 5.47 -12.77
N VAL A 25 33.58 4.88 -13.04
CA VAL A 25 34.63 4.61 -12.06
C VAL A 25 35.14 5.98 -11.61
N TRP A 26 34.44 6.59 -10.66
CA TRP A 26 35.02 7.64 -9.84
C TRP A 26 35.83 6.97 -8.74
N ALA A 27 37.01 6.50 -9.13
CA ALA A 27 38.11 6.33 -8.22
C ALA A 27 38.56 7.73 -7.77
N VAL A 28 38.65 7.95 -6.46
CA VAL A 28 39.74 8.60 -5.70
C VAL A 28 39.26 8.53 -4.24
N VAL A 29 39.68 7.54 -3.44
CA VAL A 29 40.99 7.42 -2.75
C VAL A 29 41.17 8.45 -1.62
N LEU A 30 41.41 7.91 -0.42
CA LEU A 30 42.05 8.51 0.76
C LEU A 30 41.29 9.63 1.50
N LEU A 31 40.95 9.35 2.77
CA LEU A 31 41.72 9.89 3.90
C LEU A 31 41.36 9.16 5.19
N ILE A 32 42.39 8.52 5.76
CA ILE A 32 42.43 7.89 7.08
C ILE A 32 42.53 9.01 8.12
N GLY A 33 41.66 8.99 9.13
CA GLY A 33 41.76 9.82 10.33
C GLY A 33 41.73 8.97 11.59
N LEU A 34 42.90 8.66 12.15
CA LEU A 34 43.06 8.16 13.52
C LEU A 34 42.75 9.31 14.49
N THR A 35 41.90 9.11 15.51
CA THR A 35 42.19 9.54 16.90
C THR A 35 41.09 9.16 17.89
N SER A 36 41.56 8.77 19.06
CA SER A 36 40.95 8.15 20.23
C SER A 36 39.99 9.03 21.04
N CYS A 37 39.09 8.41 21.82
CA CYS A 37 39.12 8.56 23.28
C CYS A 37 38.20 7.54 23.95
N THR A 38 38.80 6.64 24.74
CA THR A 38 38.15 5.79 25.73
C THR A 38 37.92 6.59 27.02
N PRO A 39 36.67 6.80 27.47
CA PRO A 39 36.41 7.04 28.88
C PRO A 39 36.20 5.70 29.57
N MET A 40 37.21 5.32 30.35
CA MET A 40 37.13 4.32 31.39
C MET A 40 36.07 4.78 32.42
N GLY A 41 34.89 4.17 32.40
CA GLY A 41 33.76 4.51 33.27
C GLY A 41 33.31 3.31 34.11
N ARG A 42 33.81 3.28 35.36
CA ARG A 42 33.33 2.66 36.61
C ARG A 42 32.38 1.43 36.57
N PRO A 43 32.66 0.37 37.35
CA PRO A 43 31.68 -0.68 37.63
C PRO A 43 30.60 -0.12 38.56
N ILE A 44 29.40 0.12 38.04
CA ILE A 44 28.22 0.36 38.86
C ILE A 44 27.62 -1.01 39.15
N GLY A 45 27.74 -1.43 40.41
CA GLY A 45 26.91 -2.50 40.96
C GLY A 45 25.45 -2.17 40.71
N GLY A 46 24.82 -2.99 39.88
CA GLY A 46 23.41 -2.90 39.53
C GLY A 46 22.79 -4.25 39.78
N THR A 47 22.13 -4.34 40.93
CA THR A 47 21.06 -5.27 41.28
C THR A 47 20.41 -5.91 40.06
N GLY A 48 20.37 -7.25 40.03
CA GLY A 48 19.61 -8.04 39.07
C GLY A 48 18.14 -7.67 39.09
N GLY A 49 17.76 -6.68 38.29
CA GLY A 49 16.42 -6.55 37.77
C GLY A 49 16.34 -7.51 36.61
N GLY A 50 15.81 -8.71 36.84
CA GLY A 50 15.39 -9.60 35.77
C GLY A 50 14.41 -8.82 34.92
N SER A 51 14.89 -8.29 33.79
CA SER A 51 14.03 -7.86 32.70
C SER A 51 13.32 -9.13 32.26
N ASP A 52 12.06 -9.29 32.65
CA ASP A 52 11.20 -10.34 32.11
C ASP A 52 11.25 -10.19 30.58
N PRO A 53 11.84 -11.17 29.85
CA PRO A 53 11.96 -11.10 28.39
C PRO A 53 10.59 -11.19 27.70
N PHE A 54 9.52 -11.47 28.45
CA PHE A 54 8.13 -11.46 28.01
C PHE A 54 7.34 -10.23 28.49
N ALA A 55 7.95 -9.29 29.23
CA ALA A 55 7.38 -7.96 29.49
C ALA A 55 7.43 -7.04 28.25
N GLY A 56 7.30 -7.64 27.07
CA GLY A 56 6.98 -6.95 25.84
C GLY A 56 5.64 -6.26 26.06
N ARG A 57 5.64 -4.93 25.91
CA ARG A 57 4.46 -4.08 26.01
C ARG A 57 3.36 -4.67 25.13
N SER A 58 2.40 -5.36 25.73
CA SER A 58 1.19 -5.84 25.05
C SER A 58 0.23 -4.67 24.82
N SER A 59 0.74 -3.56 24.29
CA SER A 59 -0.10 -2.62 23.59
C SER A 59 -0.41 -3.32 22.29
N ALA A 60 -1.63 -3.85 22.16
CA ALA A 60 -2.13 -4.38 20.90
C ALA A 60 -1.78 -3.36 19.80
N GLU A 61 -0.98 -3.77 18.82
CA GLU A 61 -0.60 -2.88 17.73
C GLU A 61 -1.89 -2.38 17.06
N PRO A 62 -2.03 -1.07 16.76
CA PRO A 62 -3.23 -0.56 16.13
C PRO A 62 -3.52 -1.34 14.85
N GLN A 63 -4.54 -2.18 14.89
CA GLN A 63 -4.93 -2.97 13.75
C GLN A 63 -5.50 -2.02 12.70
N ASN A 64 -5.08 -2.20 11.45
CA ASN A 64 -5.58 -1.44 10.31
C ASN A 64 -6.22 -2.42 9.34
N ILE A 65 -7.29 -1.99 8.70
CA ILE A 65 -7.79 -2.66 7.50
C ILE A 65 -6.95 -2.14 6.32
N GLU A 66 -6.43 -3.05 5.50
CA GLU A 66 -5.73 -2.68 4.27
C GLU A 66 -6.72 -2.67 3.11
N LEU A 67 -6.84 -1.53 2.45
CA LEU A 67 -7.66 -1.35 1.26
C LEU A 67 -6.76 -1.30 0.04
N ILE A 68 -6.76 -2.36 -0.76
CA ILE A 68 -6.03 -2.46 -2.01
C ILE A 68 -6.93 -1.95 -3.11
N VAL A 69 -6.58 -0.79 -3.66
CA VAL A 69 -7.37 -0.11 -4.68
C VAL A 69 -6.69 -0.28 -6.03
N GLU A 70 -7.47 -0.66 -7.03
CA GLU A 70 -7.07 -0.64 -8.44
C GLU A 70 -7.96 0.36 -9.17
N ASN A 71 -7.37 1.46 -9.62
CA ASN A 71 -8.08 2.48 -10.37
C ASN A 71 -7.90 2.26 -11.87
N LEU A 72 -8.94 1.73 -12.53
CA LEU A 72 -8.97 1.59 -13.98
C LEU A 72 -9.50 2.84 -14.69
N ASN A 73 -9.84 3.89 -13.94
CA ASN A 73 -10.32 5.15 -14.47
C ASN A 73 -9.16 6.06 -14.88
N PHE A 74 -9.39 6.89 -15.90
CA PHE A 74 -8.45 7.92 -16.34
C PHE A 74 -8.44 9.16 -15.44
N ASN A 75 -9.34 9.23 -14.47
CA ASN A 75 -9.39 10.28 -13.47
C ASN A 75 -8.83 9.79 -12.14
N ASP A 76 -8.22 10.72 -11.42
CA ASP A 76 -7.84 10.51 -10.03
C ASP A 76 -9.09 10.29 -9.17
N ALA A 77 -8.97 9.40 -8.18
CA ALA A 77 -10.06 9.06 -7.27
C ALA A 77 -9.66 9.38 -5.83
N ARG A 78 -10.51 10.12 -5.12
CA ARG A 78 -10.41 10.34 -3.68
C ARG A 78 -11.25 9.29 -2.98
N LEU A 79 -10.67 8.60 -2.00
CA LEU A 79 -11.37 7.55 -1.27
C LEU A 79 -11.68 7.98 0.16
N TYR A 80 -12.91 7.70 0.56
CA TYR A 80 -13.40 7.94 1.92
C TYR A 80 -13.97 6.65 2.49
N ALA A 81 -13.63 6.34 3.73
CA ALA A 81 -14.24 5.29 4.51
C ALA A 81 -15.45 5.88 5.23
N VAL A 82 -16.57 5.16 5.19
CA VAL A 82 -17.82 5.53 5.86
C VAL A 82 -18.21 4.37 6.77
N SER A 83 -18.36 4.63 8.07
CA SER A 83 -18.79 3.65 9.08
C SER A 83 -19.54 4.38 10.19
N GLY A 84 -20.67 3.81 10.65
CA GLY A 84 -21.48 4.40 11.73
C GLY A 84 -21.87 5.87 11.50
N GLY A 85 -22.11 6.27 10.25
CA GLY A 85 -22.41 7.67 9.87
C GLY A 85 -21.23 8.63 9.87
N SER A 86 -20.04 8.19 10.30
CA SER A 86 -18.81 8.97 10.20
C SER A 86 -18.16 8.77 8.83
N ARG A 87 -17.55 9.83 8.29
CA ARG A 87 -16.83 9.81 7.00
C ARG A 87 -15.39 10.28 7.22
N ARG A 88 -14.42 9.49 6.75
CA ARG A 88 -12.99 9.79 6.87
C ARG A 88 -12.28 9.64 5.53
N ARG A 89 -11.48 10.63 5.14
CA ARG A 89 -10.61 10.50 3.95
C ARG A 89 -9.52 9.47 4.22
N VAL A 90 -9.43 8.46 3.37
CA VAL A 90 -8.43 7.40 3.45
C VAL A 90 -7.21 7.77 2.60
N GLY A 91 -7.45 8.28 1.39
CA GLY A 91 -6.37 8.62 0.47
C GLY A 91 -6.87 9.12 -0.88
N GLN A 92 -5.95 9.18 -1.83
CA GLN A 92 -6.23 9.41 -3.24
C GLN A 92 -5.38 8.46 -4.05
N VAL A 93 -5.97 7.92 -5.12
CA VAL A 93 -5.36 6.98 -6.04
C VAL A 93 -5.37 7.60 -7.42
N SER A 94 -4.20 7.68 -8.04
CA SER A 94 -4.04 8.32 -9.34
C SER A 94 -4.76 7.53 -10.44
N ALA A 95 -5.02 8.18 -11.57
CA ALA A 95 -5.50 7.53 -12.78
C ALA A 95 -4.67 6.29 -13.17
N LEU A 96 -5.34 5.23 -13.61
CA LEU A 96 -4.72 4.00 -14.15
C LEU A 96 -3.63 3.40 -13.24
N SER A 97 -3.85 3.42 -11.93
CA SER A 97 -2.84 3.02 -10.94
C SER A 97 -3.43 2.16 -9.84
N SER A 98 -2.55 1.48 -9.10
CA SER A 98 -2.94 0.71 -7.92
C SER A 98 -2.23 1.22 -6.67
N GLN A 99 -2.94 1.21 -5.54
CA GLN A 99 -2.41 1.67 -4.27
C GLN A 99 -3.05 0.95 -3.09
N THR A 100 -2.22 0.60 -2.10
CA THR A 100 -2.69 0.11 -0.81
C THR A 100 -2.86 1.28 0.16
N LEU A 101 -4.07 1.40 0.70
CA LEU A 101 -4.45 2.39 1.68
C LEU A 101 -4.75 1.72 3.03
N LYS A 102 -4.66 2.48 4.12
CA LYS A 102 -4.91 1.96 5.47
C LYS A 102 -6.08 2.68 6.12
N ILE A 103 -7.02 1.90 6.64
CA ILE A 103 -8.16 2.40 7.42
C ILE A 103 -7.92 1.98 8.88
N PRO A 104 -7.77 2.92 9.83
CA PRO A 104 -7.60 2.58 11.23
C PRO A 104 -8.80 1.79 11.77
N TRP A 105 -8.56 0.65 12.43
CA TRP A 105 -9.65 -0.15 13.03
C TRP A 105 -10.48 0.66 14.04
N ALA A 106 -9.84 1.58 14.77
CA ALA A 106 -10.52 2.48 15.70
C ALA A 106 -11.58 3.40 15.06
N PHE A 107 -11.63 3.52 13.73
CA PHE A 107 -12.68 4.24 13.01
C PHE A 107 -13.95 3.39 12.80
N MET A 108 -13.82 2.06 12.82
CA MET A 108 -14.92 1.14 12.56
C MET A 108 -15.90 1.14 13.73
N THR A 109 -17.14 1.55 13.48
CA THR A 109 -18.23 1.51 14.47
C THR A 109 -19.33 0.53 14.07
N ASP A 110 -19.47 0.28 12.76
CA ASP A 110 -20.43 -0.63 12.14
C ASP A 110 -19.86 -1.11 10.79
N ARG A 111 -20.72 -1.53 9.86
CA ARG A 111 -20.38 -1.86 8.47
C ARG A 111 -19.60 -0.75 7.77
N LEU A 112 -18.62 -1.16 6.97
CA LEU A 112 -17.79 -0.27 6.17
C LEU A 112 -18.42 -0.07 4.79
N ARG A 113 -18.39 1.18 4.32
CA ARG A 113 -18.62 1.55 2.93
C ARG A 113 -17.46 2.38 2.45
N ILE A 114 -17.09 2.22 1.20
CA ILE A 114 -16.08 3.06 0.56
C ILE A 114 -16.81 4.00 -0.39
N GLU A 115 -16.60 5.29 -0.20
CA GLU A 115 -17.01 6.32 -1.14
C GLU A 115 -15.82 6.66 -2.04
N VAL A 116 -16.05 6.59 -3.34
CA VAL A 116 -15.11 6.88 -4.41
C VAL A 116 -15.57 8.16 -5.09
N ASP A 117 -14.82 9.25 -4.86
CA ASP A 117 -15.07 10.57 -5.43
C ASP A 117 -14.06 10.81 -6.55
N LEU A 118 -14.50 10.71 -7.81
CA LEU A 118 -13.63 11.04 -8.94
C LEU A 118 -13.42 12.55 -9.00
N VAL A 119 -12.16 12.98 -9.13
CA VAL A 119 -11.80 14.40 -9.20
C VAL A 119 -12.54 15.12 -10.34
N THR A 120 -12.76 14.39 -11.45
CA THR A 120 -13.56 14.84 -12.58
C THR A 120 -14.57 13.75 -12.91
N GLY A 121 -15.71 13.74 -12.22
CA GLY A 121 -16.75 12.75 -12.45
C GLY A 121 -17.78 12.68 -11.32
N PRO A 122 -18.62 11.63 -11.32
CA PRO A 122 -19.57 11.37 -10.24
C PRO A 122 -18.89 10.77 -9.01
N SER A 123 -19.61 10.78 -7.89
CA SER A 123 -19.21 10.08 -6.66
C SER A 123 -20.03 8.80 -6.49
N CYS A 124 -19.37 7.69 -6.19
CA CYS A 124 -20.01 6.38 -6.03
C CYS A 124 -19.74 5.82 -4.64
N VAL A 125 -20.72 5.10 -4.08
CA VAL A 125 -20.56 4.45 -2.77
C VAL A 125 -20.70 2.93 -2.93
N THR A 126 -19.76 2.17 -2.41
CA THR A 126 -19.86 0.70 -2.42
C THR A 126 -21.04 0.21 -1.57
N PRO A 127 -21.47 -1.05 -1.80
CA PRO A 127 -22.27 -1.77 -0.82
C PRO A 127 -21.59 -1.84 0.55
N GLU A 128 -22.39 -2.10 1.57
CA GLU A 128 -21.89 -2.32 2.93
C GLU A 128 -21.18 -3.66 3.03
N VAL A 129 -19.97 -3.62 3.59
CA VAL A 129 -19.16 -4.82 3.84
C VAL A 129 -18.82 -4.90 5.34
N MET A 130 -18.82 -6.13 5.85
CA MET A 130 -18.19 -6.42 7.15
C MET A 130 -16.69 -6.51 6.91
N ALA A 131 -15.90 -5.93 7.81
CA ALA A 131 -14.46 -6.03 7.78
C ALA A 131 -13.95 -6.33 9.18
N ASP A 132 -12.89 -7.11 9.27
CA ASP A 132 -12.24 -7.50 10.51
C ASP A 132 -10.90 -6.76 10.69
N PRO A 133 -10.39 -6.67 11.94
CA PRO A 133 -9.10 -6.05 12.18
C PRO A 133 -7.96 -6.78 11.46
N GLY A 134 -7.14 -6.05 10.70
CA GLY A 134 -6.04 -6.64 9.93
C GLY A 134 -6.47 -7.27 8.60
N GLU A 135 -7.76 -7.18 8.23
CA GLU A 135 -8.25 -7.69 6.96
C GLU A 135 -7.75 -6.89 5.76
N ARG A 136 -7.65 -7.55 4.61
CA ARG A 136 -7.34 -6.94 3.31
C ARG A 136 -8.57 -6.95 2.42
N LEU A 137 -9.01 -5.76 2.02
CA LEU A 137 -10.14 -5.54 1.14
C LEU A 137 -9.64 -5.11 -0.24
N TYR A 138 -10.26 -5.64 -1.28
CA TYR A 138 -9.95 -5.30 -2.67
C TYR A 138 -11.07 -4.44 -3.25
N LEU A 139 -10.69 -3.31 -3.84
CA LEU A 139 -11.61 -2.39 -4.51
C LEU A 139 -11.10 -2.08 -5.91
N GLN A 140 -11.88 -2.44 -6.91
CA GLN A 140 -11.63 -2.07 -8.29
C GLN A 140 -12.55 -0.91 -8.67
N ILE A 141 -11.97 0.22 -9.06
CA ILE A 141 -12.70 1.34 -9.63
C ILE A 141 -12.80 1.10 -11.14
N ALA A 142 -14.02 1.02 -11.65
CA ALA A 142 -14.26 0.78 -13.06
C ALA A 142 -13.76 1.94 -13.94
N SER A 143 -13.36 1.62 -15.17
CA SER A 143 -12.93 2.61 -16.16
C SER A 143 -14.03 3.59 -16.55
N ARG A 144 -15.29 3.18 -16.40
CA ARG A 144 -16.51 3.99 -16.53
C ARG A 144 -17.53 3.51 -15.50
N PHE A 145 -18.29 4.44 -14.93
CA PHE A 145 -19.45 4.09 -14.13
C PHE A 145 -20.65 3.94 -15.04
N ASP A 146 -21.31 2.80 -14.99
CA ASP A 146 -22.40 2.38 -15.86
C ASP A 146 -23.77 2.89 -15.42
N GLY A 147 -23.82 3.89 -14.54
CA GLY A 147 -25.07 4.43 -14.02
C GLY A 147 -25.77 3.51 -13.01
N SER A 148 -25.06 2.55 -12.43
CA SER A 148 -25.52 1.87 -11.22
C SER A 148 -25.93 2.92 -10.17
N GLY A 149 -27.13 2.78 -9.59
CA GLY A 149 -27.75 3.76 -8.69
C GLY A 149 -27.02 4.01 -7.37
N LEU A 150 -25.80 3.48 -7.25
CA LEU A 150 -24.82 3.75 -6.20
C LEU A 150 -23.97 4.99 -6.50
N CYS A 151 -24.01 5.51 -7.73
CA CYS A 151 -23.31 6.70 -8.19
C CYS A 151 -24.26 7.92 -8.25
N ARG A 152 -23.78 9.09 -7.84
CA ARG A 152 -24.50 10.38 -7.81
C ARG A 152 -23.74 11.46 -8.56
#